data_AF-A0A7J9FZK5-F1
#
_entry.id   AF-A0A7J9FZK5-F1
#
_cell.length_a   1.000
_cell.length_b   1.000
_cell.length_c   1.000
_cell.angle_alpha   90.00
_cell.angle_beta   90.00
_cell.angle_gamma   90.00
#
_symmetry.space_group_name_H-M   'P 1'
#
loop_
_entity.id
_entity.type
_entity.pdbx_description
1 polymer ?
#
loop_
_entity_poly.entity_id
_entity_poly.type
_entity_poly.pdbx_seq_one_letter_code
_entity_poly.pdbx_strand_id
1 'polypeptide(L)'
;MGETLNGVTGLDVNIEKQVVEDQLHLLRLQGASDKDITIAMKDLGIQRARLYGWPNTYVFTKAMGEMMVGELKDIIPAVIIRPTIITSTYKEPFPGWVEGIRTIDSLAVGYAKGKLTFFLGDLEAIVDVIPADMVVNAIIVAMIAEARHQQPQTIYQVGSSIRNPLRYSNLQDYGFRYFSKNPWINKDGKPVIVSKVTVMNSMDSFQRYMAFRYLLLLKVPLYNLSFQPPFNGVPPYSTKLSFHLCLQGLELANAAFCHFFQGVYSNLNRKINWVMRLVDIYRPYLFFNATFDDLNTEKLRMTARTSLVENDMFYFDPKSIDWEDYFMNIHIPGIVKYIFK
;
A
#
# COMPACT_ATOMS: atom_id res chain seq x y z
N MET A 1 -8.91 14.08 -22.62
CA MET A 1 -9.89 13.29 -21.84
C MET A 1 -9.17 12.04 -21.33
N GLY A 2 -9.17 11.79 -20.02
CA GLY A 2 -8.36 10.73 -19.43
C GLY A 2 -8.97 9.35 -19.57
N GLU A 3 -8.15 8.33 -19.79
CA GLU A 3 -8.56 6.94 -19.65
C GLU A 3 -8.83 6.63 -18.17
N THR A 4 -9.90 5.92 -17.89
CA THR A 4 -10.30 5.51 -16.54
C THR A 4 -10.17 4.00 -16.40
N LEU A 5 -9.91 3.52 -15.18
CA LEU A 5 -9.68 2.09 -14.96
C LEU A 5 -10.92 1.22 -15.19
N ASN A 6 -12.11 1.81 -15.03
CA ASN A 6 -13.38 1.11 -15.18
C ASN A 6 -14.14 1.47 -16.47
N GLY A 7 -13.52 2.22 -17.40
CA GLY A 7 -14.12 2.61 -18.67
C GLY A 7 -15.18 3.72 -18.58
N VAL A 8 -15.39 4.30 -17.39
CA VAL A 8 -16.25 5.50 -17.23
C VAL A 8 -15.63 6.67 -17.99
N THR A 9 -16.38 7.29 -18.89
CA THR A 9 -15.90 8.45 -19.65
C THR A 9 -16.05 9.74 -18.83
N GLY A 10 -15.36 10.81 -19.25
CA GLY A 10 -15.54 12.13 -18.64
C GLY A 10 -14.67 12.41 -17.41
N LEU A 11 -13.55 11.70 -17.25
CA LEU A 11 -12.49 12.18 -16.34
C LEU A 11 -11.79 13.37 -16.99
N ASP A 12 -11.91 14.53 -16.35
CA ASP A 12 -11.32 15.81 -16.76
C ASP A 12 -10.79 16.55 -15.53
N VAL A 13 -9.54 17.00 -15.59
CA VAL A 13 -8.85 17.61 -14.44
C VAL A 13 -9.49 18.94 -14.03
N ASN A 14 -9.98 19.73 -14.98
CA ASN A 14 -10.59 21.02 -14.69
C ASN A 14 -11.95 20.83 -14.03
N ILE A 15 -12.72 19.83 -14.49
CA ILE A 15 -14.00 19.46 -13.84
C ILE A 15 -13.75 18.96 -12.41
N GLU A 16 -12.78 18.06 -12.19
CA GLU A 16 -12.46 17.59 -10.84
C GLU A 16 -12.01 18.72 -9.91
N LYS A 17 -11.21 19.65 -10.44
CA LYS A 17 -10.78 20.83 -9.69
C LYS A 17 -11.97 21.70 -9.28
N GLN A 18 -12.90 21.96 -10.20
CA GLN A 18 -14.11 22.73 -9.91
C GLN A 18 -14.97 22.03 -8.84
N VAL A 19 -15.17 20.71 -8.93
CA VAL A 19 -15.91 19.93 -7.92
C VAL A 19 -15.30 20.09 -6.52
N VAL A 20 -13.97 20.08 -6.42
CA VAL A 20 -13.25 20.26 -5.16
C VAL A 20 -13.40 21.69 -4.63
N GLU A 21 -13.29 22.69 -5.49
CA GLU A 21 -13.41 24.11 -5.12
C GLU A 21 -14.83 24.45 -4.67
N ASP A 22 -15.85 24.00 -5.40
CA ASP A 22 -17.26 24.24 -5.09
C ASP A 22 -17.65 23.60 -3.75
N GLN A 23 -17.24 22.34 -3.51
CA GLN A 23 -17.52 21.66 -2.24
C GLN A 23 -16.83 22.37 -1.07
N LEU A 24 -15.58 22.78 -1.23
CA LEU A 24 -14.84 23.48 -0.18
C LEU A 24 -15.47 24.84 0.13
N HIS A 25 -15.91 25.57 -0.90
CA HIS A 25 -16.61 26.84 -0.75
C HIS A 25 -17.95 26.66 -0.02
N LEU A 26 -18.74 25.66 -0.41
CA LEU A 26 -20.02 25.33 0.25
C LEU A 26 -19.83 25.03 1.75
N LEU A 27 -18.86 24.19 2.10
CA LEU A 27 -18.60 23.83 3.50
C LEU A 27 -18.18 25.04 4.34
N ARG A 28 -17.39 25.95 3.76
CA ARG A 28 -17.00 27.21 4.42
C ARG A 28 -18.18 28.14 4.62
N LEU A 29 -19.06 28.29 3.61
CA LEU A 29 -20.29 29.09 3.73
C LEU A 29 -21.23 28.54 4.82
N GLN A 30 -21.26 27.23 5.01
CA GLN A 30 -22.04 26.57 6.06
C GLN A 30 -21.42 26.72 7.47
N GLY A 31 -20.25 27.37 7.59
CA GLY A 31 -19.56 27.53 8.87
C GLY A 31 -19.02 26.21 9.44
N ALA A 32 -18.74 25.22 8.59
CA ALA A 32 -18.18 23.94 9.03
C ALA A 32 -16.81 24.14 9.69
N SER A 33 -16.51 23.34 10.72
CA SER A 33 -15.20 23.39 11.37
C SER A 33 -14.10 22.85 10.45
N ASP A 34 -12.84 23.24 10.65
CA ASP A 34 -11.70 22.72 9.89
C ASP A 34 -11.61 21.19 9.91
N LYS A 35 -12.01 20.59 11.04
CA LYS A 35 -12.06 19.14 11.21
C LYS A 35 -13.13 18.52 10.30
N ASP A 36 -14.32 19.10 10.27
CA ASP A 36 -15.43 18.59 9.45
C ASP A 36 -15.15 18.79 7.97
N ILE A 37 -14.54 19.92 7.59
CA ILE A 37 -14.03 20.18 6.24
C ILE A 37 -13.03 19.09 5.86
N THR A 38 -12.04 18.81 6.71
CA THR A 38 -11.02 17.78 6.44
C THR A 38 -11.64 16.40 6.20
N ILE A 39 -12.64 16.01 7.00
CA ILE A 39 -13.35 14.74 6.86
C ILE A 39 -14.14 14.71 5.56
N ALA A 40 -14.95 15.73 5.30
CA ALA A 40 -15.79 15.82 4.11
C ALA A 40 -14.96 15.82 2.82
N MET A 41 -13.85 16.58 2.77
CA MET A 41 -12.97 16.62 1.59
C MET A 41 -12.23 15.30 1.37
N LYS A 42 -11.86 14.60 2.45
CA LYS A 42 -11.29 13.26 2.34
C LYS A 42 -12.30 12.27 1.76
N ASP A 43 -13.53 12.30 2.25
CA ASP A 43 -14.60 11.42 1.77
C ASP A 43 -14.97 11.71 0.32
N LEU A 44 -15.04 13.00 -0.06
CA LEU A 44 -15.20 13.42 -1.45
C LEU A 44 -14.12 12.79 -2.34
N GLY A 45 -12.84 12.95 -1.98
CA GLY A 45 -11.74 12.38 -2.76
C GLY A 45 -11.86 10.86 -2.94
N ILE A 46 -12.24 10.13 -1.88
CA ILE A 46 -12.46 8.67 -1.95
C ILE A 46 -13.61 8.34 -2.91
N GLN A 47 -14.70 9.12 -2.89
CA GLN A 47 -15.83 8.94 -3.79
C GLN A 47 -15.42 9.21 -5.25
N ARG A 48 -14.69 10.31 -5.52
CA ARG A 48 -14.18 10.64 -6.86
C ARG A 48 -13.26 9.54 -7.41
N ALA A 49 -12.31 9.06 -6.60
CA ALA A 49 -11.43 7.97 -7.01
C ALA A 49 -12.22 6.71 -7.41
N ARG A 50 -13.19 6.31 -6.58
CA ARG A 50 -14.04 5.12 -6.85
C ARG A 50 -14.92 5.28 -8.08
N LEU A 51 -15.44 6.48 -8.34
CA LEU A 51 -16.26 6.76 -9.52
C LEU A 51 -15.53 6.37 -10.81
N TYR A 52 -14.23 6.65 -10.88
CA TYR A 52 -13.37 6.36 -12.04
C TYR A 52 -12.56 5.06 -11.91
N GLY A 53 -12.91 4.19 -10.95
CA GLY A 53 -12.32 2.87 -10.78
C GLY A 53 -10.97 2.85 -10.05
N TRP A 54 -10.50 3.99 -9.53
CA TRP A 54 -9.23 4.06 -8.81
C TRP A 54 -9.37 3.59 -7.36
N PRO A 55 -8.44 2.77 -6.86
CA PRO A 55 -8.55 2.17 -5.54
C PRO A 55 -8.41 3.16 -4.39
N ASN A 56 -7.76 4.30 -4.61
CA ASN A 56 -7.60 5.37 -3.62
C ASN A 56 -7.29 6.71 -4.30
N THR A 57 -7.35 7.78 -3.50
CA THR A 57 -7.08 9.16 -3.94
C THR A 57 -5.66 9.39 -4.42
N TYR A 58 -4.67 8.65 -3.91
CA TYR A 58 -3.27 8.83 -4.30
C TYR A 58 -3.06 8.42 -5.77
N VAL A 59 -3.45 7.20 -6.15
CA VAL A 59 -3.28 6.76 -7.54
C VAL A 59 -4.19 7.53 -8.49
N PHE A 60 -5.38 7.95 -8.02
CA PHE A 60 -6.27 8.80 -8.80
C PHE A 60 -5.63 10.16 -9.13
N THR A 61 -5.03 10.82 -8.14
CA THR A 61 -4.36 12.11 -8.36
C THR A 61 -3.10 11.97 -9.22
N LYS A 62 -2.37 10.84 -9.11
CA LYS A 62 -1.24 10.55 -10.01
C LYS A 62 -1.69 10.36 -11.45
N ALA A 63 -2.79 9.64 -11.69
CA ALA A 63 -3.36 9.49 -13.03
C ALA A 63 -3.75 10.85 -13.63
N MET A 64 -4.42 11.71 -12.87
CA MET A 64 -4.73 13.08 -13.32
C MET A 64 -3.48 13.92 -13.57
N GLY A 65 -2.44 13.78 -12.74
CA GLY A 65 -1.15 14.45 -12.96
C GLY A 65 -0.49 14.02 -14.27
N GLU A 66 -0.53 12.73 -14.60
CA GLU A 66 -0.04 12.23 -15.89
C GLU A 66 -0.87 12.76 -17.07
N MET A 67 -2.20 12.93 -16.92
CA MET A 67 -3.03 13.58 -17.93
C MET A 67 -2.57 15.02 -18.20
N MET A 68 -2.30 15.80 -17.15
CA MET A 68 -1.80 17.17 -17.29
C MET A 68 -0.44 17.21 -17.98
N VAL A 69 0.47 16.31 -17.63
CA VAL A 69 1.78 16.21 -18.32
C VAL A 69 1.59 15.80 -19.78
N GLY A 70 0.66 14.89 -20.06
CA GLY A 70 0.31 14.46 -21.41
C GLY A 70 -0.21 15.59 -22.30
N GLU A 71 -0.95 16.55 -21.74
CA GLU A 71 -1.41 17.75 -22.45
C GLU A 71 -0.26 18.71 -22.80
N LEU A 72 0.84 18.66 -22.04
CA LEU A 72 2.01 19.52 -22.24
C LEU A 72 3.13 18.87 -23.07
N LYS A 73 2.97 17.61 -23.49
CA LYS A 73 4.04 16.83 -24.14
C LYS A 73 4.57 17.44 -25.45
N ASP A 74 3.74 18.20 -26.16
CA ASP A 74 4.10 18.86 -27.43
C ASP A 74 4.73 20.25 -27.19
N ILE A 75 4.73 20.73 -25.94
CA ILE A 75 5.25 22.02 -25.52
C ILE A 75 6.56 21.85 -24.74
N ILE A 76 6.63 20.83 -23.89
CA ILE A 76 7.76 20.56 -23.00
C ILE A 76 8.20 19.10 -23.17
N PRO A 77 9.48 18.84 -23.45
CA PRO A 77 10.02 17.47 -23.41
C PRO A 77 9.78 16.86 -22.04
N ALA A 78 8.98 15.80 -21.97
CA ALA A 78 8.55 15.18 -20.72
C ALA A 78 8.68 13.66 -20.79
N VAL A 79 9.09 13.08 -19.67
CA VAL A 79 9.22 11.63 -19.46
C VAL A 79 8.52 11.28 -18.17
N ILE A 80 7.69 10.25 -18.19
CA ILE A 80 6.98 9.71 -17.04
C ILE A 80 7.67 8.42 -16.60
N ILE A 81 8.23 8.44 -15.39
CA ILE A 81 8.74 7.24 -14.73
C ILE A 81 7.67 6.71 -13.77
N ARG A 82 7.25 5.46 -13.97
CA ARG A 82 6.30 4.73 -13.12
C ARG A 82 7.03 3.66 -12.31
N PRO A 83 7.60 4.01 -11.15
CA PRO A 83 8.21 3.02 -10.29
C PRO A 83 7.15 2.21 -9.55
N THR A 84 7.50 0.98 -9.21
CA THR A 84 6.71 0.11 -8.34
C THR A 84 7.01 0.42 -6.87
N ILE A 85 6.76 -0.49 -5.93
CA ILE A 85 6.98 -0.22 -4.50
C ILE A 85 8.49 -0.01 -4.26
N ILE A 86 8.87 1.25 -4.01
CA ILE A 86 10.27 1.60 -3.79
C ILE A 86 10.70 1.15 -2.40
N THR A 87 11.75 0.34 -2.35
CA THR A 87 12.39 -0.16 -1.12
C THR A 87 13.66 0.63 -0.81
N SER A 88 14.52 0.15 0.09
CA SER A 88 15.80 0.82 0.37
C SER A 88 16.71 0.82 -0.86
N THR A 89 17.85 1.48 -0.76
CA THR A 89 18.90 1.38 -1.78
C THR A 89 19.53 -0.01 -1.78
N TYR A 90 19.89 -0.50 -2.96
CA TYR A 90 20.62 -1.75 -3.11
C TYR A 90 22.13 -1.55 -2.94
N LYS A 91 22.69 -0.54 -3.63
CA LYS A 91 24.13 -0.22 -3.65
C LYS A 91 24.41 1.22 -3.28
N GLU A 92 23.74 2.18 -3.91
CA GLU A 92 24.13 3.60 -3.85
C GLU A 92 23.09 4.47 -3.13
N PRO A 93 23.48 5.52 -2.39
CA PRO A 93 24.86 5.92 -2.05
C PRO A 93 25.54 4.95 -1.05
N PHE A 94 24.75 4.13 -0.36
CA PHE A 94 25.20 2.96 0.40
C PHE A 94 24.02 1.99 0.58
N PRO A 95 24.24 0.69 0.79
CA PRO A 95 23.17 -0.29 0.91
C PRO A 95 22.26 -0.04 2.11
N GLY A 96 20.94 -0.24 1.92
CA GLY A 96 19.97 -0.24 3.01
C GLY A 96 19.54 1.16 3.46
N TRP A 97 19.91 2.22 2.73
CA TRP A 97 19.43 3.56 3.01
C TRP A 97 17.92 3.64 2.75
N VAL A 98 17.19 4.18 3.73
CA VAL A 98 15.76 4.43 3.67
C VAL A 98 15.44 5.72 4.43
N GLU A 99 14.56 6.52 3.86
CA GLU A 99 13.99 7.70 4.50
C GLU A 99 12.50 7.51 4.75
N GLY A 100 12.09 7.76 6.00
CA GLY A 100 10.69 7.65 6.44
C GLY A 100 10.15 6.22 6.49
N ILE A 101 8.93 6.08 7.03
CA ILE A 101 8.18 4.82 6.99
C ILE A 101 7.35 4.81 5.72
N ARG A 102 7.63 3.88 4.80
CA ARG A 102 6.76 3.62 3.64
C ARG A 102 5.80 2.48 3.94
N THR A 103 4.93 2.20 2.98
CA THR A 103 3.87 1.20 3.07
C THR A 103 4.41 -0.17 3.53
N ILE A 104 5.31 -0.80 2.77
CA ILE A 104 5.89 -2.11 3.13
C ILE A 104 6.67 -2.07 4.47
N ASP A 105 7.39 -0.99 4.75
CA ASP A 105 8.17 -0.83 5.98
C ASP A 105 7.26 -0.82 7.22
N SER A 106 6.07 -0.24 7.11
CA SER A 106 5.11 -0.19 8.23
C SER A 106 4.62 -1.58 8.64
N LEU A 107 4.51 -2.52 7.69
CA LEU A 107 4.20 -3.92 7.97
C LEU A 107 5.38 -4.60 8.69
N ALA A 108 6.61 -4.38 8.23
CA ALA A 108 7.81 -4.89 8.87
C ALA A 108 7.96 -4.36 10.31
N VAL A 109 7.72 -3.06 10.54
CA VAL A 109 7.70 -2.43 11.86
C VAL A 109 6.62 -3.04 12.75
N GLY A 110 5.41 -3.20 12.23
CA GLY A 110 4.30 -3.82 12.94
C GLY A 110 4.60 -5.26 13.34
N TYR A 111 5.23 -6.02 12.44
CA TYR A 111 5.63 -7.40 12.65
C TYR A 111 6.71 -7.54 13.72
N ALA A 112 7.82 -6.82 13.57
CA ALA A 112 8.94 -6.86 14.50
C ALA A 112 8.54 -6.46 15.94
N LYS A 113 7.58 -5.52 16.07
CA LYS A 113 7.03 -5.11 17.36
C LYS A 113 5.98 -6.07 17.91
N GLY A 114 5.74 -7.23 17.27
CA GLY A 114 4.78 -8.25 17.68
C GLY A 114 3.31 -7.82 17.54
N LYS A 115 3.03 -6.74 16.81
CA LYS A 115 1.68 -6.19 16.64
C LYS A 115 0.94 -6.79 15.44
N LEU A 116 1.68 -7.20 14.41
CA LEU A 116 1.13 -7.86 13.23
C LEU A 116 1.20 -9.38 13.40
N THR A 117 0.13 -9.99 13.93
CA THR A 117 0.07 -11.45 14.15
C THR A 117 -0.74 -12.20 13.11
N PHE A 118 -1.58 -11.48 12.35
CA PHE A 118 -2.33 -12.01 11.23
C PHE A 118 -2.52 -10.90 10.19
N PHE A 119 -2.79 -11.30 8.95
CA PHE A 119 -3.02 -10.35 7.86
C PHE A 119 -3.94 -10.93 6.79
N LEU A 120 -4.57 -10.05 6.02
CA LEU A 120 -5.33 -10.42 4.83
C LEU A 120 -4.37 -10.34 3.63
N GLY A 121 -4.44 -11.27 2.68
CA GLY A 121 -3.68 -11.18 1.43
C GLY A 121 -3.42 -12.53 0.79
N ASP A 122 -3.02 -12.48 -0.47
CA ASP A 122 -2.58 -13.67 -1.22
C ASP A 122 -1.06 -13.83 -1.13
N LEU A 123 -0.60 -14.91 -0.49
CA LEU A 123 0.83 -15.18 -0.33
C LEU A 123 1.51 -15.56 -1.66
N GLU A 124 0.73 -16.02 -2.64
CA GLU A 124 1.23 -16.39 -3.95
C GLU A 124 1.29 -15.19 -4.91
N ALA A 125 0.65 -14.07 -4.58
CA ALA A 125 0.71 -12.87 -5.40
C ALA A 125 2.13 -12.29 -5.45
N ILE A 126 2.47 -11.73 -6.61
CA ILE A 126 3.74 -11.04 -6.83
C ILE A 126 3.68 -9.69 -6.11
N VAL A 127 4.73 -9.38 -5.35
CA VAL A 127 4.95 -8.08 -4.73
C VAL A 127 5.97 -7.32 -5.56
N ASP A 128 5.49 -6.40 -6.39
CA ASP A 128 6.36 -5.65 -7.30
C ASP A 128 7.11 -4.55 -6.54
N VAL A 129 8.38 -4.80 -6.29
CA VAL A 129 9.28 -3.91 -5.57
C VAL A 129 10.50 -3.57 -6.41
N ILE A 130 11.07 -2.39 -6.16
CA ILE A 130 12.31 -1.97 -6.79
C ILE A 130 13.19 -1.18 -5.79
N PRO A 131 14.51 -1.37 -5.76
CA PRO A 131 15.41 -0.54 -4.96
C PRO A 131 15.42 0.93 -5.40
N ALA A 132 15.61 1.85 -4.45
CA ALA A 132 15.52 3.30 -4.72
C ALA A 132 16.58 3.81 -5.72
N ASP A 133 17.81 3.30 -5.61
CA ASP A 133 18.93 3.63 -6.50
C ASP A 133 18.69 3.15 -7.93
N MET A 134 18.07 1.99 -8.12
CA MET A 134 17.69 1.55 -9.46
C MET A 134 16.66 2.48 -10.12
N VAL A 135 15.75 3.06 -9.35
CA VAL A 135 14.80 4.07 -9.87
C VAL A 135 15.52 5.34 -10.28
N VAL A 136 16.48 5.81 -9.47
CA VAL A 136 17.29 6.99 -9.79
C VAL A 136 18.12 6.76 -11.06
N ASN A 137 18.78 5.60 -11.16
CA ASN A 137 19.53 5.22 -12.34
C ASN A 137 18.64 5.17 -13.59
N ALA A 138 17.42 4.62 -13.48
CA ALA A 138 16.45 4.64 -14.57
C ALA A 138 16.06 6.06 -14.99
N ILE A 139 15.86 6.99 -14.04
CA ILE A 139 15.57 8.41 -14.34
C ILE A 139 16.72 9.03 -15.13
N ILE A 140 17.96 8.89 -14.67
CA ILE A 140 19.14 9.48 -15.31
C ILE A 140 19.31 8.93 -16.73
N VAL A 141 19.21 7.62 -16.89
CA VAL A 141 19.35 6.96 -18.19
C VAL A 141 18.21 7.36 -19.13
N ALA A 142 16.97 7.44 -18.64
CA ALA A 142 15.83 7.93 -19.42
C ALA A 142 16.06 9.36 -19.90
N MET A 143 16.51 10.27 -19.03
CA MET A 143 16.81 11.65 -19.42
C MET A 143 17.86 11.72 -20.54
N ILE A 144 18.94 10.94 -20.45
CA ILE A 144 20.01 10.92 -21.45
C ILE A 144 19.52 10.34 -22.78
N ALA A 145 18.77 9.24 -22.72
CA ALA A 145 18.21 8.61 -23.92
C ALA A 145 17.26 9.58 -24.63
N GLU A 146 16.30 10.12 -23.90
CA GLU A 146 15.24 10.99 -24.44
C GLU A 146 15.80 12.32 -24.98
N ALA A 147 16.88 12.85 -24.40
CA ALA A 147 17.58 14.01 -24.95
C ALA A 147 18.18 13.78 -26.35
N ARG A 148 18.39 12.51 -26.75
CA ARG A 148 18.95 12.13 -28.06
C ARG A 148 17.90 11.71 -29.08
N HIS A 149 16.65 11.50 -28.66
CA HIS A 149 15.56 11.05 -29.53
C HIS A 149 14.70 12.23 -30.03
N GLN A 150 14.29 12.19 -31.31
CA GLN A 150 13.37 13.17 -31.91
C GLN A 150 11.89 12.85 -31.65
N GLN A 151 11.57 11.64 -31.18
CA GLN A 151 10.23 11.21 -30.77
C GLN A 151 10.33 10.61 -29.36
N PRO A 152 9.92 11.35 -28.32
CA PRO A 152 10.08 10.87 -26.97
C PRO A 152 9.23 9.63 -26.68
N GLN A 153 9.81 8.57 -26.12
CA GLN A 153 9.02 7.50 -25.51
C GLN A 153 8.59 7.97 -24.11
N THR A 154 7.29 8.25 -23.95
CA THR A 154 6.83 9.09 -22.83
C THR A 154 6.76 8.37 -21.49
N ILE A 155 6.74 7.02 -21.43
CA ILE A 155 6.47 6.29 -20.18
C ILE A 155 7.39 5.08 -20.00
N TYR A 156 8.10 5.03 -18.87
CA TYR A 156 8.94 3.92 -18.43
C TYR A 156 8.41 3.31 -17.14
N GLN A 157 8.03 2.03 -17.19
CA GLN A 157 7.64 1.26 -16.02
C GLN A 157 8.88 0.66 -15.35
N VAL A 158 9.16 1.04 -14.10
CA VAL A 158 10.37 0.60 -13.38
C VAL A 158 9.95 -0.35 -12.25
N GLY A 159 9.97 -1.63 -12.57
CA GLY A 159 9.54 -2.71 -11.68
C GLY A 159 10.37 -3.97 -11.84
N SER A 160 10.14 -4.94 -10.97
CA SER A 160 10.79 -6.25 -11.00
C SER A 160 9.86 -7.39 -11.39
N SER A 161 8.54 -7.22 -11.31
CA SER A 161 7.56 -8.31 -11.47
C SER A 161 7.74 -9.20 -12.71
N ILE A 162 8.01 -8.62 -13.89
CA ILE A 162 8.24 -9.40 -15.12
C ILE A 162 9.58 -10.15 -15.09
N ARG A 163 10.62 -9.53 -14.54
CA ARG A 163 12.01 -9.93 -14.81
C ARG A 163 12.65 -10.71 -13.67
N ASN A 164 12.28 -10.40 -12.45
CA ASN A 164 12.78 -11.00 -11.23
C ASN A 164 11.65 -11.00 -10.18
N PRO A 165 10.61 -11.84 -10.35
CA PRO A 165 9.42 -11.81 -9.51
C PRO A 165 9.73 -12.17 -8.06
N LEU A 166 9.15 -11.42 -7.13
CA LEU A 166 9.15 -11.69 -5.69
C LEU A 166 7.73 -11.97 -5.22
N ARG A 167 7.51 -12.97 -4.36
CA ARG A 167 6.17 -13.26 -3.79
C ARG A 167 6.04 -12.78 -2.34
N TYR A 168 4.80 -12.56 -1.90
CA TYR A 168 4.54 -12.25 -0.48
C TYR A 168 4.96 -13.38 0.47
N SER A 169 4.92 -14.64 0.03
CA SER A 169 5.46 -15.78 0.79
C SER A 169 6.96 -15.66 1.07
N ASN A 170 7.74 -15.13 0.13
CA ASN A 170 9.16 -14.84 0.33
C ASN A 170 9.35 -13.76 1.40
N LEU A 171 8.63 -12.64 1.31
CA LEU A 171 8.71 -11.57 2.32
C LEU A 171 8.34 -12.03 3.72
N GLN A 172 7.31 -12.87 3.83
CA GLN A 172 6.90 -13.46 5.10
C GLN A 172 8.02 -14.34 5.69
N ASP A 173 8.66 -15.15 4.86
CA ASP A 173 9.76 -16.02 5.28
C ASP A 173 11.00 -15.21 5.70
N TYR A 174 11.40 -14.22 4.91
CA TYR A 174 12.52 -13.33 5.22
C TYR A 174 12.30 -12.57 6.54
N GLY A 175 11.11 -11.98 6.70
CA GLY A 175 10.73 -11.30 7.93
C GLY A 175 10.80 -12.24 9.14
N PHE A 176 10.21 -13.43 9.04
CA PHE A 176 10.22 -14.41 10.13
C PHE A 176 11.65 -14.82 10.51
N ARG A 177 12.45 -15.26 9.53
CA ARG A 177 13.84 -15.68 9.79
C ARG A 177 14.69 -14.57 10.38
N TYR A 178 14.59 -13.36 9.84
CA TYR A 178 15.36 -12.23 10.33
C TYR A 178 15.00 -11.88 11.78
N PHE A 179 13.72 -11.67 12.09
CA PHE A 179 13.29 -11.23 13.43
C PHE A 179 13.29 -12.35 14.48
N SER A 180 13.24 -13.63 14.07
CA SER A 180 13.53 -14.73 14.98
C SER A 180 15.01 -14.78 15.40
N LYS A 181 15.94 -14.44 14.49
CA LYS A 181 17.37 -14.36 14.80
C LYS A 181 17.76 -13.07 15.51
N ASN A 182 17.14 -11.95 15.12
CA ASN A 182 17.42 -10.59 15.61
C ASN A 182 16.13 -9.98 16.18
N PRO A 183 15.66 -10.41 17.37
CA PRO A 183 14.43 -9.91 17.94
C PRO A 183 14.53 -8.42 18.25
N TRP A 184 13.46 -7.67 17.95
CA TRP A 184 13.40 -6.26 18.35
C TRP A 184 13.31 -6.17 19.88
N ILE A 185 14.11 -5.28 20.46
CA ILE A 185 14.10 -5.02 21.89
C ILE A 185 13.06 -3.96 22.21
N ASN A 186 12.11 -4.30 23.07
CA ASN A 186 11.05 -3.38 23.45
C ASN A 186 11.54 -2.29 24.43
N LYS A 187 10.64 -1.37 24.79
CA LYS A 187 10.95 -0.28 25.74
C LYS A 187 11.38 -0.77 27.13
N ASP A 188 11.02 -1.99 27.49
CA ASP A 188 11.35 -2.63 28.77
C ASP A 188 12.65 -3.45 28.70
N GLY A 189 13.40 -3.36 27.59
CA GLY A 189 14.63 -4.12 27.38
C GLY A 189 14.40 -5.61 27.06
N LYS A 190 13.17 -6.03 26.81
CA LYS A 190 12.82 -7.44 26.54
C LYS A 190 12.75 -7.73 25.04
N PRO A 191 13.29 -8.87 24.58
CA PRO A 191 13.16 -9.27 23.18
C PRO A 191 11.71 -9.62 22.85
N VAL A 192 11.22 -9.10 21.72
CA VAL A 192 9.91 -9.48 21.19
C VAL A 192 10.04 -10.76 20.37
N ILE A 193 9.39 -11.81 20.83
CA ILE A 193 9.35 -13.10 20.13
C ILE A 193 8.23 -13.05 19.07
N VAL A 194 8.61 -13.19 17.81
CA VAL A 194 7.68 -13.23 16.67
C VAL A 194 7.39 -14.66 16.25
N SER A 195 6.18 -14.90 15.76
CA SER A 195 5.77 -16.13 15.07
C SER A 195 5.53 -15.86 13.59
N LYS A 196 5.41 -16.90 12.75
CA LYS A 196 4.90 -16.70 11.37
C LYS A 196 3.51 -16.07 11.44
N VAL A 197 3.28 -15.04 10.62
CA VAL A 197 2.00 -14.32 10.53
C VAL A 197 0.93 -15.25 9.96
N THR A 198 -0.25 -15.33 10.58
CA THR A 198 -1.37 -16.05 9.97
C THR A 198 -1.95 -15.22 8.82
N VAL A 199 -1.89 -15.72 7.58
CA VAL A 199 -2.40 -15.00 6.41
C VAL A 199 -3.69 -15.63 5.90
N MET A 200 -4.70 -14.79 5.67
CA MET A 200 -6.01 -15.17 5.15
C MET A 200 -6.15 -14.71 3.71
N ASN A 201 -6.35 -15.66 2.80
CA ASN A 201 -6.40 -15.43 1.35
C ASN A 201 -7.77 -14.97 0.83
N SER A 202 -8.74 -14.70 1.71
CA SER A 202 -10.07 -14.24 1.32
C SER A 202 -10.71 -13.38 2.39
N MET A 203 -11.61 -12.49 1.98
CA MET A 203 -12.40 -11.69 2.93
C MET A 203 -13.25 -12.57 3.84
N ASP A 204 -13.78 -13.69 3.35
CA ASP A 204 -14.63 -14.57 4.15
C ASP A 204 -13.84 -15.29 5.25
N SER A 205 -12.66 -15.81 4.92
CA SER A 205 -11.77 -16.42 5.93
C SER A 205 -11.31 -15.38 6.96
N PHE A 206 -11.02 -14.16 6.51
CA PHE A 206 -10.67 -13.03 7.37
C PHE A 206 -11.82 -12.64 8.31
N GLN A 207 -13.04 -12.55 7.79
CA GLN A 207 -14.23 -12.26 8.57
C GLN A 207 -14.48 -13.33 9.63
N ARG A 208 -14.43 -14.61 9.25
CA ARG A 208 -14.57 -15.73 10.22
C ARG A 208 -13.49 -15.67 11.29
N TYR A 209 -12.24 -15.47 10.91
CA TYR A 209 -11.13 -15.38 11.86
C TYR A 209 -11.29 -14.22 12.83
N MET A 210 -11.63 -13.04 12.32
CA MET A 210 -11.88 -11.85 13.13
C MET A 210 -13.09 -12.05 14.04
N ALA A 211 -14.15 -12.69 13.56
CA ALA A 211 -15.29 -13.06 14.38
C ALA A 211 -14.83 -13.97 15.53
N PHE A 212 -14.21 -15.13 15.25
CA PHE A 212 -13.72 -16.03 16.30
C PHE A 212 -12.76 -15.34 17.28
N ARG A 213 -11.78 -14.58 16.77
CA ARG A 213 -10.73 -13.95 17.59
C ARG A 213 -11.26 -12.86 18.52
N TYR A 214 -12.25 -12.09 18.09
CA TYR A 214 -12.74 -10.92 18.84
C TYR A 214 -14.12 -11.11 19.47
N LEU A 215 -14.97 -12.06 19.00
CA LEU A 215 -16.26 -12.40 19.64
C LEU A 215 -16.13 -13.41 20.77
N LEU A 216 -15.25 -14.42 20.67
CA LEU A 216 -15.09 -15.41 21.75
C LEU A 216 -14.58 -14.78 23.05
N LEU A 217 -13.84 -13.68 22.95
CA LEU A 217 -13.39 -12.89 24.10
C LEU A 217 -14.54 -12.23 24.87
N LEU A 218 -15.75 -12.18 24.30
CA LEU A 218 -16.93 -11.55 24.92
C LEU A 218 -17.85 -12.54 25.65
N LYS A 219 -17.58 -13.86 25.60
CA LYS A 219 -18.45 -14.92 26.16
C LYS A 219 -19.95 -14.74 25.81
N VAL A 220 -20.27 -14.13 24.67
CA VAL A 220 -21.65 -14.01 24.20
C VAL A 220 -22.01 -15.31 23.48
N PRO A 221 -23.12 -15.98 23.83
CA PRO A 221 -23.47 -17.25 23.21
C PRO A 221 -23.83 -17.09 21.72
N LEU A 222 -23.19 -17.87 20.86
CA LEU A 222 -23.21 -17.76 19.39
C LEU A 222 -24.54 -18.19 18.70
N TYR A 223 -25.65 -18.34 19.43
CA TYR A 223 -26.79 -19.11 18.93
C TYR A 223 -27.69 -18.41 17.90
N ASN A 224 -27.42 -17.15 17.52
CA ASN A 224 -28.32 -16.37 16.65
C ASN A 224 -27.67 -15.67 15.44
N LEU A 225 -26.42 -16.00 15.06
CA LEU A 225 -25.79 -15.44 13.86
C LEU A 225 -25.91 -16.40 12.68
N SER A 226 -27.08 -16.41 12.04
CA SER A 226 -27.25 -16.98 10.69
C SER A 226 -26.63 -16.03 9.67
N PHE A 227 -25.46 -16.41 9.13
CA PHE A 227 -24.88 -15.74 7.96
C PHE A 227 -25.67 -16.16 6.72
N GLN A 228 -26.54 -15.28 6.20
CA GLN A 228 -27.05 -15.43 4.83
C GLN A 228 -25.99 -14.93 3.83
N PRO A 229 -25.79 -15.62 2.70
CA PRO A 229 -24.93 -15.14 1.64
C PRO A 229 -25.57 -13.92 0.95
N PRO A 230 -24.81 -12.89 0.59
CA PRO A 230 -25.38 -11.72 -0.07
C PRO A 230 -25.79 -12.05 -1.51
N PHE A 231 -27.06 -11.79 -1.83
CA PHE A 231 -27.50 -11.59 -3.20
C PHE A 231 -26.97 -10.23 -3.71
N ASN A 232 -26.45 -10.23 -4.94
CA ASN A 232 -26.12 -9.07 -5.78
C ASN A 232 -24.97 -8.13 -5.32
N GLY A 233 -23.73 -8.49 -5.68
CA GLY A 233 -22.84 -7.60 -6.45
C GLY A 233 -22.31 -6.27 -5.89
N VAL A 234 -22.50 -5.91 -4.61
CA VAL A 234 -21.99 -4.63 -4.05
C VAL A 234 -21.05 -4.86 -2.83
N PRO A 235 -19.75 -4.50 -2.86
CA PRO A 235 -18.89 -4.36 -1.68
C PRO A 235 -18.82 -2.88 -1.20
N PRO A 236 -18.34 -2.50 0.02
CA PRO A 236 -17.69 -3.24 1.11
C PRO A 236 -18.28 -2.98 2.53
N TYR A 237 -19.54 -2.56 2.67
CA TYR A 237 -20.08 -2.12 3.97
C TYR A 237 -20.50 -3.25 4.93
N SER A 238 -20.71 -4.48 4.46
CA SER A 238 -21.17 -5.58 5.33
C SER A 238 -20.16 -5.94 6.43
N THR A 239 -18.86 -5.89 6.12
CA THR A 239 -17.79 -6.24 7.06
C THR A 239 -17.72 -5.30 8.27
N LYS A 240 -17.80 -4.00 8.02
CA LYS A 240 -17.74 -2.96 9.06
C LYS A 240 -18.99 -3.05 9.94
N LEU A 241 -20.13 -3.35 9.33
CA LEU A 241 -21.42 -3.51 10.00
C LEU A 241 -21.42 -4.69 10.99
N SER A 242 -20.88 -5.86 10.62
CA SER A 242 -20.83 -7.03 11.53
C SER A 242 -19.97 -6.81 12.77
N PHE A 243 -18.79 -6.20 12.63
CA PHE A 243 -17.96 -5.84 13.80
C PHE A 243 -18.54 -4.70 14.60
N HIS A 244 -19.21 -3.75 13.94
CA HIS A 244 -19.92 -2.66 14.61
C HIS A 244 -21.07 -3.19 15.46
N LEU A 245 -21.86 -4.15 14.98
CA LEU A 245 -22.92 -4.80 15.76
C LEU A 245 -22.39 -5.52 17.00
N CYS A 246 -21.23 -6.18 16.89
CA CYS A 246 -20.58 -6.84 18.03
C CYS A 246 -20.05 -5.84 19.06
N LEU A 247 -19.42 -4.76 18.58
CA LEU A 247 -18.98 -3.65 19.42
C LEU A 247 -20.17 -2.95 20.08
N GLN A 248 -21.25 -2.70 19.36
CA GLN A 248 -22.50 -2.15 19.90
C GLN A 248 -23.11 -3.05 20.97
N GLY A 249 -23.14 -4.37 20.76
CA GLY A 249 -23.58 -5.33 21.78
C GLY A 249 -22.72 -5.27 23.05
N LEU A 250 -21.40 -5.13 22.90
CA LEU A 250 -20.48 -4.96 24.01
C LEU A 250 -20.63 -3.60 24.70
N GLU A 251 -20.91 -2.55 23.95
CA GLU A 251 -21.17 -1.20 24.45
C GLU A 251 -22.45 -1.14 25.26
N LEU A 252 -23.51 -1.81 24.78
CA LEU A 252 -24.77 -1.98 25.52
C LEU A 252 -24.58 -2.79 26.79
N ALA A 253 -23.85 -3.91 26.74
CA ALA A 253 -23.51 -4.68 27.94
C ALA A 253 -22.67 -3.85 28.92
N ASN A 254 -21.69 -3.13 28.42
CA ASN A 254 -20.85 -2.27 29.25
C ASN A 254 -21.65 -1.14 29.90
N ALA A 255 -22.61 -0.54 29.21
CA ALA A 255 -23.55 0.42 29.79
C ALA A 255 -24.47 -0.22 30.85
N ALA A 256 -24.99 -1.42 30.58
CA ALA A 256 -25.83 -2.18 31.51
C ALA A 256 -25.10 -2.61 32.79
N PHE A 257 -23.79 -2.84 32.71
CA PHE A 257 -22.93 -3.20 33.84
C PHE A 257 -22.11 -2.02 34.38
N CYS A 258 -22.64 -0.79 34.34
CA CYS A 258 -22.02 0.41 34.92
C CYS A 258 -20.56 0.62 34.50
N HIS A 259 -20.25 0.43 33.22
CA HIS A 259 -18.91 0.56 32.63
C HIS A 259 -17.87 -0.46 33.12
N PHE A 260 -18.29 -1.57 33.73
CA PHE A 260 -17.40 -2.63 34.22
C PHE A 260 -16.45 -3.19 33.14
N PHE A 261 -16.88 -3.23 31.88
CA PHE A 261 -16.11 -3.75 30.75
C PHE A 261 -15.41 -2.65 29.91
N GLN A 262 -15.39 -1.39 30.37
CA GLN A 262 -14.91 -0.25 29.59
C GLN A 262 -13.46 -0.44 29.10
N GLY A 263 -12.60 -1.01 29.94
CA GLY A 263 -11.21 -1.33 29.58
C GLY A 263 -11.11 -2.40 28.49
N VAL A 264 -11.98 -3.42 28.53
CA VAL A 264 -12.02 -4.50 27.54
C VAL A 264 -12.57 -3.96 26.21
N TYR A 265 -13.69 -3.24 26.24
CA TYR A 265 -14.29 -2.61 25.07
C TYR A 265 -13.32 -1.66 24.38
N SER A 266 -12.72 -0.72 25.11
CA SER A 266 -11.80 0.26 24.54
C SER A 266 -10.58 -0.40 23.89
N ASN A 267 -10.02 -1.45 24.51
CA ASN A 267 -8.91 -2.19 23.94
C ASN A 267 -9.30 -2.97 22.69
N LEU A 268 -10.47 -3.63 22.69
CA LEU A 268 -10.99 -4.39 21.56
C LEU A 268 -11.30 -3.47 20.38
N ASN A 269 -12.02 -2.38 20.64
CA ASN A 269 -12.37 -1.36 19.65
C ASN A 269 -11.10 -0.78 19.02
N ARG A 270 -10.09 -0.45 19.82
CA ARG A 270 -8.78 0.01 19.32
C ARG A 270 -8.11 -1.02 18.42
N LYS A 271 -8.09 -2.30 18.80
CA LYS A 271 -7.49 -3.38 18.01
C LYS A 271 -8.23 -3.60 16.69
N ILE A 272 -9.57 -3.69 16.73
CA ILE A 272 -10.41 -3.87 15.54
C ILE A 272 -10.22 -2.68 14.60
N ASN A 273 -10.29 -1.44 15.10
CA ASN A 273 -10.11 -0.25 14.27
C ASN A 273 -8.71 -0.19 13.63
N TRP A 274 -7.67 -0.61 14.35
CA TRP A 274 -6.32 -0.68 13.79
C TRP A 274 -6.22 -1.70 12.65
N VAL A 275 -6.77 -2.90 12.84
CA VAL A 275 -6.79 -3.96 11.82
C VAL A 275 -7.61 -3.53 10.60
N MET A 276 -8.81 -2.96 10.81
CA MET A 276 -9.67 -2.51 9.71
C MET A 276 -9.01 -1.38 8.91
N ARG A 277 -8.28 -0.47 9.56
CA ARG A 277 -7.49 0.56 8.86
C ARG A 277 -6.41 -0.06 7.97
N LEU A 278 -5.71 -1.09 8.45
CA LEU A 278 -4.74 -1.80 7.62
C LEU A 278 -5.44 -2.47 6.42
N VAL A 279 -6.55 -3.17 6.64
CA VAL A 279 -7.30 -3.77 5.52
C VAL A 279 -7.74 -2.70 4.53
N ASP A 280 -8.29 -1.58 4.97
CA ASP A 280 -8.74 -0.50 4.07
C ASP A 280 -7.58 0.09 3.23
N ILE A 281 -6.39 0.23 3.83
CA ILE A 281 -5.19 0.75 3.15
C ILE A 281 -4.63 -0.28 2.16
N TYR A 282 -4.50 -1.53 2.59
CA TYR A 282 -3.73 -2.54 1.87
C TYR A 282 -4.59 -3.38 0.92
N ARG A 283 -5.89 -3.52 1.17
CA ARG A 283 -6.79 -4.38 0.37
C ARG A 283 -6.65 -4.20 -1.14
N PRO A 284 -6.54 -2.97 -1.68
CA PRO A 284 -6.40 -2.81 -3.12
C PRO A 284 -5.09 -3.36 -3.70
N TYR A 285 -4.08 -3.60 -2.86
CA TYR A 285 -2.76 -4.08 -3.25
C TYR A 285 -2.55 -5.56 -2.91
N LEU A 286 -3.24 -6.06 -1.88
CA LEU A 286 -3.05 -7.42 -1.35
C LEU A 286 -3.65 -8.54 -2.20
N PHE A 287 -4.62 -8.21 -3.03
CA PHE A 287 -5.24 -9.11 -4.00
C PHE A 287 -4.96 -8.66 -5.43
N PHE A 288 -4.10 -7.65 -5.60
CA PHE A 288 -3.75 -7.15 -6.91
C PHE A 288 -2.67 -8.04 -7.51
N ASN A 289 -3.12 -9.03 -8.25
CA ASN A 289 -2.25 -9.91 -9.01
C ASN A 289 -2.08 -9.33 -10.43
N ALA A 290 -1.24 -8.31 -10.54
CA ALA A 290 -0.85 -7.78 -11.85
C ALA A 290 0.66 -7.77 -11.98
N THR A 291 1.08 -7.83 -13.24
CA THR A 291 2.45 -7.74 -13.68
C THR A 291 2.49 -6.63 -14.70
N PHE A 292 3.38 -5.66 -14.53
CA PHE A 292 3.38 -4.46 -15.38
C PHE A 292 4.36 -4.63 -16.54
N ASP A 293 3.89 -4.35 -17.76
CA ASP A 293 4.74 -4.35 -18.95
C ASP A 293 5.90 -3.36 -18.80
N ASP A 294 7.13 -3.85 -18.97
CA ASP A 294 8.37 -3.10 -18.86
C ASP A 294 9.09 -2.97 -20.21
N LEU A 295 8.41 -3.22 -21.35
CA LEU A 295 9.02 -3.23 -22.68
C LEU A 295 9.81 -1.95 -23.02
N ASN A 296 9.27 -0.76 -22.71
CA ASN A 296 9.99 0.50 -22.94
C ASN A 296 11.24 0.59 -22.06
N THR A 297 11.15 0.17 -20.80
CA THR A 297 12.26 0.14 -19.85
C THR A 297 13.32 -0.89 -20.24
N GLU A 298 12.93 -2.02 -20.82
CA GLU A 298 13.87 -2.99 -21.39
C GLU A 298 14.61 -2.40 -22.57
N LYS A 299 13.91 -1.74 -23.50
CA LYS A 299 14.56 -1.02 -24.62
C LYS A 299 15.55 0.02 -24.09
N LEU A 300 15.16 0.80 -23.09
CA LEU A 300 16.03 1.78 -22.44
C LEU A 300 17.30 1.14 -21.87
N ARG A 301 17.16 0.03 -21.13
CA ARG A 301 18.31 -0.73 -20.58
C ARG A 301 19.22 -1.26 -21.67
N MET A 302 18.67 -1.76 -22.77
CA MET A 302 19.45 -2.27 -23.90
C MET A 302 20.20 -1.16 -24.64
N THR A 303 19.57 -0.02 -24.87
CA THR A 303 20.21 1.16 -25.47
C THR A 303 21.32 1.69 -24.56
N ALA A 304 21.07 1.78 -23.24
CA ALA A 304 22.08 2.21 -22.27
C ALA A 304 23.33 1.31 -22.30
N ARG A 305 23.14 -0.02 -22.33
CA ARG A 305 24.24 -1.02 -22.40
C ARG A 305 25.11 -0.93 -23.65
N THR A 306 24.55 -0.40 -24.74
CA THR A 306 25.24 -0.35 -26.04
C THR A 306 25.85 1.02 -26.33
N SER A 307 25.35 2.08 -25.69
CA SER A 307 25.69 3.47 -26.00
C SER A 307 26.43 4.22 -24.91
N LEU A 308 26.41 3.74 -23.66
CA LEU A 308 27.16 4.34 -22.55
C LEU A 308 28.48 3.57 -22.36
N VAL A 309 29.61 4.27 -22.39
CA VAL A 309 30.95 3.72 -22.10
C VAL A 309 31.06 3.26 -20.62
N GLU A 310 30.09 3.65 -19.79
CA GLU A 310 30.01 3.41 -18.34
C GLU A 310 28.96 2.33 -18.02
N ASN A 311 29.13 1.13 -18.58
CA ASN A 311 28.16 0.02 -18.48
C ASN A 311 27.73 -0.36 -17.05
N ASP A 312 28.55 -0.03 -16.04
CA ASP A 312 28.31 -0.38 -14.64
C ASP A 312 27.84 0.79 -13.76
N MET A 313 27.91 2.04 -14.23
CA MET A 313 27.68 3.21 -13.35
C MET A 313 26.20 3.45 -13.07
N PHE A 314 25.33 3.37 -14.09
CA PHE A 314 23.89 3.59 -13.94
C PHE A 314 23.09 2.31 -14.17
N TYR A 315 23.52 1.21 -13.58
CA TYR A 315 22.86 -0.09 -13.77
C TYR A 315 21.55 -0.17 -12.96
N PHE A 316 20.46 -0.64 -13.59
CA PHE A 316 19.15 -0.80 -12.95
C PHE A 316 18.36 -2.04 -13.42
N ASP A 317 19.02 -3.12 -13.84
CA ASP A 317 18.32 -4.37 -14.16
C ASP A 317 18.00 -5.16 -12.88
N PRO A 318 16.71 -5.37 -12.54
CA PRO A 318 16.31 -6.09 -11.35
C PRO A 318 16.76 -7.56 -11.35
N LYS A 319 17.15 -8.15 -12.50
CA LYS A 319 17.73 -9.50 -12.55
C LYS A 319 19.03 -9.65 -11.75
N SER A 320 19.69 -8.54 -11.41
CA SER A 320 20.90 -8.55 -10.59
C SER A 320 20.64 -8.64 -9.08
N ILE A 321 19.38 -8.62 -8.66
CA ILE A 321 19.00 -8.65 -7.25
C ILE A 321 18.85 -10.11 -6.82
N ASP A 322 19.66 -10.53 -5.86
CA ASP A 322 19.34 -11.68 -5.02
C ASP A 322 18.34 -11.21 -3.96
N TRP A 323 17.07 -11.61 -4.09
CA TRP A 323 16.01 -11.14 -3.19
C TRP A 323 16.22 -11.59 -1.76
N GLU A 324 16.75 -12.78 -1.53
CA GLU A 324 16.98 -13.27 -0.18
C GLU A 324 18.08 -12.45 0.48
N ASP A 325 19.22 -12.29 -0.18
CA ASP A 325 20.33 -11.47 0.32
C ASP A 325 19.89 -10.02 0.54
N TYR A 326 19.20 -9.43 -0.45
CA TYR A 326 18.71 -8.06 -0.38
C TYR A 326 17.81 -7.83 0.83
N PHE A 327 16.80 -8.68 1.07
CA PHE A 327 15.90 -8.47 2.20
C PHE A 327 16.56 -8.81 3.55
N MET A 328 17.31 -9.91 3.62
CA MET A 328 17.89 -10.40 4.88
C MET A 328 19.06 -9.54 5.37
N ASN A 329 19.90 -9.05 4.45
CA ASN A 329 21.17 -8.40 4.78
C ASN A 329 21.20 -6.90 4.48
N ILE A 330 20.28 -6.38 3.66
CA ILE A 330 20.27 -4.97 3.25
C ILE A 330 19.01 -4.24 3.72
N HIS A 331 17.83 -4.63 3.21
CA HIS A 331 16.60 -3.87 3.40
C HIS A 331 16.07 -3.94 4.83
N ILE A 332 15.85 -5.14 5.39
CA ILE A 332 15.33 -5.28 6.76
C ILE A 332 16.30 -4.67 7.79
N PRO A 333 17.62 -4.94 7.74
CA PRO A 333 18.59 -4.23 8.59
C PRO A 333 18.53 -2.71 8.42
N GLY A 334 18.39 -2.21 7.19
CA GLY A 334 18.22 -0.79 6.88
C GLY A 334 17.01 -0.19 7.58
N ILE A 335 15.84 -0.84 7.50
CA ILE A 335 14.63 -0.45 8.23
C ILE A 335 14.93 -0.41 9.74
N VAL A 336 15.52 -1.46 10.31
CA VAL A 336 15.84 -1.48 11.75
C VAL A 336 16.77 -0.32 12.13
N LYS A 337 17.77 -0.01 11.30
CA LYS A 337 18.74 1.06 11.58
C LYS A 337 18.14 2.46 11.49
N TYR A 338 17.35 2.74 10.45
CA TYR A 338 16.93 4.10 10.12
C TYR A 338 15.51 4.43 10.59
N ILE A 339 14.64 3.43 10.72
CA ILE A 339 13.22 3.61 11.03
C ILE A 339 12.89 3.25 12.48
N PHE A 340 13.49 2.20 13.03
CA PHE A 340 13.23 1.78 14.41
C PHE A 340 14.00 2.68 15.38
N LYS A 341 13.43 3.87 15.64
CA LYS A 341 13.82 4.74 16.75
C LYS A 341 13.00 4.44 18.00
#